data_AF-A0AAJ7RK84-F1
#
_entry.id   AF-A0AAJ7RK84-F1
#
_cell.length_a   1.000
_cell.length_b   1.000
_cell.length_c   1.000
_cell.angle_alpha   90.00
_cell.angle_beta   90.00
_cell.angle_gamma   90.00
#
_symmetry.space_group_name_H-M   'P 1'
#
loop_
_entity.id
_entity.type
_entity.pdbx_description
1 polymer ?
#
loop_
_entity_poly.entity_id
_entity_poly.type
_entity_poly.pdbx_seq_one_letter_code
_entity_poly.pdbx_strand_id
1 'polypeptide(L)'
;MDVTRGYFMRQSIANLMKQDDRYIDHNGQPMFHLIEECAVPSLMAYVFPRGSPFLEIINELIAHTSQGMLRQAPHITYSKNRRSCSGLKCHDLNNSKRNTSFTLDHLQTIFYVYMLGCSSALITFFLELYIHRKKKDKQNKRDLLS
;
A
#
# COMPACT_ATOMS: atom_id res chain seq x y z
N MET A 1 7.07 16.51 -26.69
CA MET A 1 6.09 17.27 -25.91
C MET A 1 6.85 18.24 -25.04
N ASP A 2 6.60 19.55 -25.16
CA ASP A 2 7.20 20.56 -24.28
C ASP A 2 6.83 20.27 -22.82
N VAL A 3 7.85 20.08 -21.97
CA VAL A 3 7.72 19.69 -20.56
C VAL A 3 7.29 20.87 -19.65
N THR A 4 6.90 22.00 -20.25
CA THR A 4 6.76 23.29 -19.55
C THR A 4 5.34 23.63 -19.11
N ARG A 5 4.34 22.77 -19.35
CA ARG A 5 2.94 23.05 -19.02
C ARG A 5 2.31 21.91 -18.21
N GLY A 6 1.95 22.20 -16.97
CA GLY A 6 1.08 21.36 -16.15
C GLY A 6 -0.38 21.65 -16.44
N TYR A 7 -1.21 20.61 -16.49
CA TYR A 7 -2.66 20.74 -16.69
C TYR A 7 -3.40 20.19 -15.48
N PHE A 8 -4.44 20.91 -15.04
CA PHE A 8 -5.35 20.42 -14.02
C PHE A 8 -6.41 19.54 -14.67
N MET A 9 -6.56 18.34 -14.13
CA MET A 9 -7.50 17.37 -14.63
C MET A 9 -8.04 16.53 -13.49
N ARG A 10 -9.29 16.11 -13.61
CA ARG A 10 -9.91 15.26 -12.61
C ARG A 10 -9.20 13.91 -12.54
N GLN A 11 -8.85 13.50 -11.32
CA GLN A 11 -8.07 12.28 -11.06
C GLN A 11 -8.70 11.03 -11.67
N SER A 12 -10.03 10.91 -11.65
CA SER A 12 -10.74 9.78 -12.26
C SER A 12 -10.48 9.65 -13.77
N ILE A 13 -10.37 10.78 -14.48
CA ILE A 13 -10.14 10.79 -15.92
C ILE A 13 -8.64 10.57 -16.21
N ALA A 14 -7.74 11.13 -15.40
CA ALA A 14 -6.31 10.84 -15.50
C ALA A 14 -6.02 9.34 -15.31
N ASN A 15 -6.71 8.69 -14.37
CA ASN A 15 -6.62 7.24 -14.18
C ASN A 15 -7.16 6.45 -15.38
N LEU A 16 -8.20 6.96 -16.06
CA LEU A 16 -8.73 6.34 -17.28
C LEU A 16 -7.74 6.48 -18.45
N MET A 17 -7.07 7.64 -18.57
CA MET A 17 -6.05 7.86 -19.59
C MET A 17 -4.83 6.95 -19.43
N LYS A 18 -4.44 6.61 -18.20
CA LYS A 18 -3.37 5.62 -17.95
C LYS A 18 -3.66 4.24 -18.54
N GLN A 19 -4.93 3.94 -18.84
CA GLN A 19 -5.37 2.66 -19.37
C GLN A 19 -5.60 2.69 -20.90
N ASP A 20 -5.44 3.84 -21.53
CA ASP A 20 -5.64 4.02 -22.96
C ASP A 20 -4.28 3.98 -23.67
N ASP A 21 -4.12 3.05 -24.61
CA ASP A 21 -2.87 2.80 -25.34
C ASP A 21 -2.31 4.05 -26.04
N ARG A 22 -3.16 5.07 -26.29
CA ARG A 22 -2.75 6.35 -26.87
C ARG A 22 -1.88 7.21 -25.94
N TYR A 23 -1.90 6.93 -24.64
CA TYR A 23 -1.14 7.68 -23.63
C TYR A 23 -0.10 6.81 -22.94
N ILE A 24 0.20 5.64 -23.51
CA ILE A 24 1.19 4.68 -23.03
C ILE A 24 2.35 4.69 -24.02
N ASP A 25 3.57 4.87 -23.51
CA ASP A 25 4.81 4.79 -24.30
C ASP A 25 5.07 3.35 -24.78
N HIS A 26 5.98 3.17 -25.73
CA HIS A 26 6.43 1.87 -26.22
C HIS A 26 6.90 0.91 -25.11
N ASN A 27 7.31 1.46 -23.97
CA ASN A 27 7.73 0.73 -22.78
C ASN A 27 6.59 0.37 -21.80
N GLY A 28 5.32 0.65 -22.15
CA GLY A 28 4.17 0.36 -21.29
C GLY A 28 3.97 1.37 -20.15
N GLN A 29 4.67 2.50 -20.16
CA GLN A 29 4.58 3.54 -19.12
C GLN A 29 3.71 4.72 -19.57
N PRO A 30 2.89 5.32 -18.68
CA PRO A 30 2.09 6.49 -19.05
C PRO A 30 3.00 7.67 -19.42
N MET A 31 2.68 8.36 -20.51
CA MET A 31 3.46 9.51 -21.02
C MET A 31 3.34 10.78 -20.15
N PHE A 32 2.71 10.68 -18.99
CA PHE A 32 2.45 11.80 -18.09
C PHE A 32 2.62 11.37 -16.63
N HIS A 33 3.09 12.30 -15.81
CA HIS A 33 3.20 12.11 -14.37
C HIS A 33 1.93 12.63 -13.66
N LEU A 34 1.34 11.79 -12.82
CA LEU A 34 0.20 12.17 -11.98
C LEU A 34 0.69 12.42 -10.56
N ILE A 35 0.60 13.67 -10.11
CA ILE A 35 0.94 14.08 -8.74
C ILE A 35 -0.07 13.44 -7.77
N GLU A 36 0.43 12.86 -6.67
CA GLU A 36 -0.38 12.12 -5.69
C GLU A 36 -1.32 13.05 -4.89
N GLU A 37 -0.86 14.26 -4.59
CA GLU A 37 -1.63 15.27 -3.87
C GLU A 37 -2.43 16.15 -4.83
N CYS A 38 -3.75 16.26 -4.56
CA CYS A 38 -4.63 17.14 -5.31
C CYS A 38 -4.77 18.46 -4.57
N ALA A 39 -4.29 19.56 -5.16
CA ALA A 39 -4.37 20.90 -4.56
C ALA A 39 -5.81 21.37 -4.30
N VAL A 40 -6.79 20.85 -5.06
CA VAL A 40 -8.21 21.18 -4.90
C VAL A 40 -9.03 19.88 -4.96
N PRO A 41 -9.81 19.53 -3.91
CA PRO A 41 -10.65 18.36 -3.96
C PRO A 41 -11.66 18.48 -5.10
N SER A 42 -11.64 17.53 -6.03
CA SER A 42 -12.57 17.52 -7.17
C SER A 42 -13.97 17.11 -6.69
N LEU A 43 -14.86 18.10 -6.57
CA LEU A 43 -16.29 17.89 -6.39
C LEU A 43 -16.93 17.61 -7.75
N MET A 44 -17.66 16.51 -7.86
CA MET A 44 -18.47 16.20 -9.02
C MET A 44 -19.89 16.71 -8.75
N ALA A 45 -20.32 17.75 -9.46
CA ALA A 45 -21.68 18.27 -9.37
C ALA A 45 -22.52 17.74 -10.55
N TYR A 46 -23.76 17.35 -10.26
CA TYR A 46 -24.75 17.02 -11.29
C TYR A 46 -25.57 18.27 -11.60
N VAL A 47 -25.62 18.67 -12.87
CA VAL A 47 -26.35 19.86 -13.30
C VAL A 47 -27.68 19.42 -13.93
N PHE A 48 -28.79 20.00 -13.45
CA PHE A 48 -30.13 19.74 -13.95
C PHE A 48 -30.82 21.03 -14.39
N PRO A 49 -31.76 20.98 -15.36
CA PRO A 49 -32.61 22.11 -15.71
C PRO A 49 -33.39 22.62 -14.50
N ARG A 50 -33.54 23.95 -14.39
CA ARG A 50 -34.35 24.58 -13.32
C ARG A 50 -35.80 24.10 -13.41
N GLY A 51 -36.36 23.66 -12.28
CA GLY A 51 -37.74 23.14 -12.19
C GLY A 51 -37.88 21.66 -12.55
N SER A 52 -36.78 20.91 -12.72
CA SER A 52 -36.87 19.47 -12.94
C SER A 52 -37.55 18.77 -11.75
N PRO A 53 -38.62 17.99 -11.98
CA PRO A 53 -39.30 17.25 -10.92
C PRO A 53 -38.44 16.10 -10.36
N PHE A 54 -37.33 15.77 -11.03
CA PHE A 54 -36.44 14.68 -10.65
C PHE A 54 -35.33 15.12 -9.68
N LEU A 55 -35.22 16.41 -9.35
CA LEU A 55 -34.12 16.91 -8.52
C LEU A 55 -34.13 16.25 -7.12
N GLU A 56 -35.31 16.16 -6.52
CA GLU A 56 -35.49 15.59 -5.18
C GLU A 56 -35.19 14.10 -5.17
N ILE A 57 -35.76 13.36 -6.13
CA ILE A 57 -35.55 11.92 -6.32
C ILE A 57 -34.06 11.59 -6.54
N ILE A 58 -33.38 12.36 -7.39
CA ILE A 58 -31.96 12.14 -7.70
C ILE A 58 -31.07 12.50 -6.51
N ASN A 59 -31.37 13.58 -5.78
CA ASN A 59 -30.61 13.93 -4.57
C ASN A 59 -30.75 12.85 -3.50
N GLU A 60 -31.96 12.34 -3.28
CA GLU A 60 -32.22 11.24 -2.34
C GLU A 60 -31.48 9.97 -2.78
N LEU A 61 -31.56 9.62 -4.06
CA LEU A 61 -30.84 8.47 -4.62
C LEU A 61 -29.33 8.60 -4.45
N ILE A 62 -28.75 9.78 -4.70
CA ILE A 62 -27.32 10.04 -4.52
C ILE A 62 -26.96 9.94 -3.03
N ALA A 63 -27.78 10.48 -2.14
CA ALA A 63 -27.56 10.42 -0.70
C ALA A 63 -27.54 8.97 -0.21
N HIS A 64 -28.54 8.16 -0.56
CA HIS A 64 -28.58 6.73 -0.23
C HIS A 64 -27.40 5.96 -0.83
N THR A 65 -27.06 6.22 -2.10
CA THR A 65 -25.92 5.56 -2.77
C THR A 65 -24.59 5.92 -2.10
N SER A 66 -24.47 7.15 -1.59
CA SER A 66 -23.27 7.61 -0.88
C SER A 66 -23.11 6.95 0.50
N GLN A 67 -24.20 6.68 1.20
CA GLN A 67 -24.21 6.00 2.50
C GLN A 67 -24.00 4.48 2.38
N GLY A 68 -24.50 3.86 1.31
CA GLY A 68 -24.43 2.41 1.08
C GLY A 68 -23.12 1.86 0.52
N MET A 69 -22.01 2.62 0.53
CA MET A 69 -20.69 2.18 0.04
C MET A 69 -20.60 1.78 -1.45
N LEU A 70 -21.66 2.02 -2.25
CA LEU A 70 -21.70 1.66 -3.69
C LEU A 70 -20.80 2.55 -4.57
N ARG A 71 -20.13 3.56 -3.99
CA ARG A 71 -19.18 4.43 -4.69
C ARG A 71 -17.87 3.75 -5.10
N GLN A 72 -17.55 2.57 -4.56
CA GLN A 72 -16.28 1.90 -4.84
C GLN A 72 -16.27 1.01 -6.10
N ALA A 73 -17.42 0.76 -6.72
CA ALA A 73 -17.54 -0.25 -7.77
C ALA A 73 -17.19 0.15 -9.22
N PRO A 74 -17.26 1.42 -9.70
CA PRO A 74 -17.18 1.65 -11.14
C PRO A 74 -15.76 1.59 -11.72
N HIS A 75 -14.70 1.68 -10.89
CA HIS A 75 -13.32 1.61 -11.38
C HIS A 75 -12.88 0.21 -11.82
N ILE A 76 -13.63 -0.85 -11.48
CA ILE A 76 -13.22 -2.23 -11.74
C ILE A 76 -13.91 -2.81 -12.99
N THR A 77 -15.09 -2.31 -13.36
CA THR A 77 -15.91 -2.98 -14.39
C THR A 77 -15.56 -2.56 -15.83
N TYR A 78 -15.12 -1.32 -16.06
CA TYR A 78 -14.81 -0.85 -17.43
C TYR A 78 -13.49 -1.38 -18.00
N SER A 79 -12.63 -2.02 -17.20
CA SER A 79 -11.31 -2.50 -17.66
C SER A 79 -11.28 -3.98 -18.07
N LYS A 80 -12.37 -4.73 -17.87
CA LYS A 80 -12.38 -6.19 -18.10
C LYS A 80 -12.82 -6.66 -19.49
N ASN A 81 -13.39 -5.80 -20.35
CA ASN A 81 -14.01 -6.26 -21.60
C ASN A 81 -13.24 -5.93 -22.90
N ARG A 82 -11.98 -5.48 -22.81
CA ARG A 82 -11.17 -5.09 -23.98
C ARG A 82 -9.95 -5.97 -24.26
N ARG A 83 -9.83 -7.13 -23.60
CA ARG A 83 -8.80 -8.13 -23.92
C ARG A 83 -9.41 -9.26 -24.75
N SER A 84 -9.73 -8.97 -26.00
CA SER A 84 -9.81 -10.02 -27.01
C SER A 84 -8.39 -10.31 -27.44
N CYS A 85 -7.84 -11.43 -26.97
CA CYS A 85 -6.51 -11.90 -27.30
C CYS A 85 -6.33 -11.99 -28.82
N SER A 86 -5.32 -11.32 -29.35
CA SER A 86 -4.70 -11.67 -30.62
C SER A 86 -3.20 -11.75 -30.37
N GLY A 87 -2.65 -12.94 -30.60
CA GLY A 87 -1.43 -13.45 -29.99
C GLY A 87 -0.22 -12.53 -30.10
N LEU A 88 0.38 -12.24 -28.95
CA LEU A 88 1.82 -12.34 -28.66
C LEU A 88 1.99 -11.89 -27.20
N LYS A 89 2.55 -12.77 -26.37
CA LYS A 89 3.14 -12.48 -25.05
C LYS A 89 2.53 -11.31 -24.29
N CYS A 90 1.39 -11.54 -23.63
CA CYS A 90 0.98 -10.70 -22.51
C CYS A 90 1.97 -10.93 -21.36
N HIS A 91 3.07 -10.19 -21.37
CA HIS A 91 3.89 -10.00 -20.20
C HIS A 91 3.03 -9.29 -19.15
N ASP A 92 3.00 -9.81 -17.94
CA ASP A 92 2.31 -9.27 -16.78
C ASP A 92 2.74 -7.81 -16.49
N LEU A 93 2.12 -6.87 -17.18
CA LEU A 93 2.22 -5.42 -16.92
C LEU A 93 0.97 -4.98 -16.16
N ASN A 94 0.70 -5.56 -14.99
CA ASN A 94 -0.22 -4.93 -14.03
C ASN A 94 -0.12 -5.40 -12.57
N ASN A 95 1.07 -5.70 -12.05
CA ASN A 95 1.31 -5.77 -10.60
C ASN A 95 1.95 -4.47 -10.09
N SER A 96 1.44 -3.32 -10.55
CA SER A 96 1.68 -2.00 -9.94
C SER A 96 0.59 -1.62 -8.92
N LYS A 97 -0.32 -2.54 -8.57
CA LYS A 97 -0.86 -2.49 -7.21
C LYS A 97 0.31 -2.84 -6.30
N ARG A 98 0.51 -2.02 -5.27
CA ARG A 98 1.21 -2.37 -4.05
C ARG A 98 0.83 -3.80 -3.62
N ASN A 99 1.47 -4.81 -4.20
CA ASN A 99 2.11 -5.81 -3.41
C ASN A 99 3.25 -5.03 -2.76
N THR A 100 2.95 -4.32 -1.68
CA THR A 100 3.89 -4.35 -0.58
C THR A 100 3.91 -5.83 -0.19
N SER A 101 4.62 -6.65 -0.98
CA SER A 101 5.38 -7.75 -0.40
C SER A 101 5.97 -7.09 0.82
N PHE A 102 5.51 -7.52 1.98
CA PHE A 102 6.17 -7.21 3.22
C PHE A 102 7.57 -7.81 3.03
N THR A 103 8.44 -7.03 2.37
CA THR A 103 9.77 -7.46 2.02
C THR A 103 10.43 -7.67 3.36
N LEU A 104 11.02 -8.85 3.52
CA LEU A 104 11.59 -9.29 4.79
C LEU A 104 12.56 -8.25 5.36
N ASP A 105 13.12 -7.37 4.53
CA ASP A 105 13.94 -6.20 4.89
C ASP A 105 13.33 -5.35 6.02
N HIS A 106 12.03 -5.06 6.00
CA HIS A 106 11.41 -4.26 7.07
C HIS A 106 11.20 -5.06 8.36
N LEU A 107 10.97 -6.37 8.25
CA LEU A 107 10.77 -7.28 9.38
C LEU A 107 12.12 -7.71 10.01
N GLN A 108 13.19 -7.68 9.22
CA GLN A 108 14.54 -8.07 9.61
C GLN A 108 15.06 -7.23 10.80
N THR A 109 14.70 -5.94 10.85
CA THR A 109 15.06 -5.06 11.96
C THR A 109 14.47 -5.55 13.28
N ILE A 110 13.20 -5.97 13.28
CA ILE A 110 12.52 -6.49 14.47
C ILE A 110 13.16 -7.80 14.91
N PHE A 111 13.50 -8.68 13.97
CA PHE A 111 14.23 -9.92 14.25
C PHE A 111 15.63 -9.68 14.85
N TYR A 112 16.37 -8.68 14.36
CA TYR A 112 17.67 -8.35 14.95
C TYR A 112 17.56 -7.85 16.38
N VAL A 113 16.62 -6.95 16.66
CA VAL A 113 16.38 -6.45 18.02
C VAL A 113 15.96 -7.59 18.95
N TYR A 114 15.10 -8.50 18.48
CA TYR A 114 14.70 -9.69 19.23
C TYR A 114 15.87 -10.61 19.53
N MET A 115 16.70 -10.93 18.54
CA MET A 115 17.89 -11.78 18.72
C MET A 115 18.91 -11.16 19.67
N LEU A 116 19.15 -9.85 19.58
CA LEU A 116 20.03 -9.14 20.52
C LEU A 116 19.50 -9.22 21.95
N GLY A 117 18.19 -9.06 22.14
CA GLY A 117 17.53 -9.24 23.43
C GLY A 117 17.74 -10.65 23.99
N CYS A 118 17.41 -11.68 23.19
CA CYS A 118 17.62 -13.07 23.60
C CYS A 118 19.08 -13.40 23.90
N SER A 119 20.04 -12.91 23.10
CA SER A 119 21.46 -13.09 23.37
C SER A 119 21.90 -12.44 24.67
N SER A 120 21.47 -11.21 24.95
CA SER A 120 21.82 -10.52 26.20
C SER A 120 21.30 -11.25 27.45
N ALA A 121 20.08 -11.79 27.38
CA ALA A 121 19.49 -12.57 28.47
C ALA A 121 20.23 -13.89 28.69
N LEU A 122 20.58 -14.61 27.61
CA LEU A 122 21.37 -15.83 27.69
C LEU A 122 22.75 -15.59 28.29
N ILE A 123 23.45 -14.53 27.85
CA ILE A 123 24.77 -14.18 28.38
C ILE A 123 24.68 -13.90 29.89
N THR A 124 23.68 -13.14 30.33
CA THR A 124 23.47 -12.83 31.75
C THR A 124 23.22 -14.10 32.57
N PHE A 125 22.37 -15.00 32.06
CA PHE A 125 22.09 -16.28 32.69
C PHE A 125 23.35 -17.17 32.81
N PHE A 126 24.15 -17.28 31.75
CA PHE A 126 25.39 -18.06 31.81
C PHE A 126 26.43 -17.45 32.75
N LEU A 127 26.54 -16.12 32.81
CA LEU A 127 27.41 -15.44 33.76
C LEU A 127 26.99 -15.71 35.20
N GLU A 128 25.70 -15.62 35.50
CA GLU A 128 25.17 -15.93 36.82
C GLU A 128 25.44 -17.38 37.20
N LEU A 129 25.18 -18.32 36.27
CA LEU A 129 25.41 -19.75 36.49
C LEU A 129 26.91 -20.04 36.73
N TYR A 130 27.81 -19.37 36.00
CA TYR A 130 29.25 -19.52 36.18
C TYR A 130 29.72 -18.98 37.54
N ILE A 131 29.25 -17.78 37.94
CA ILE A 131 29.57 -17.18 39.23
C ILE A 131 29.04 -18.06 40.37
N HIS A 132 27.81 -18.55 40.25
CA HIS A 132 27.19 -19.41 41.27
C HIS A 132 27.93 -20.74 41.42
N ARG A 133 28.32 -21.39 40.32
CA ARG A 133 29.16 -22.61 40.35
C ARG A 133 30.50 -22.35 41.03
N LYS A 134 31.19 -21.27 40.66
CA LYS A 134 32.49 -20.90 41.26
C LYS A 134 32.36 -20.57 42.75
N LYS A 135 31.25 -19.95 43.18
CA LYS A 135 30.96 -19.67 44.58
C LYS A 135 30.70 -20.98 45.36
N LYS A 136 29.92 -21.91 44.80
CA LYS A 136 29.65 -23.22 45.41
C LYS A 136 30.93 -24.05 45.57
N ASP A 137 31.81 -24.07 44.57
CA ASP A 137 33.10 -24.77 44.66
C ASP A 137 34.02 -24.15 45.72
N LYS A 138 34.02 -22.83 45.88
CA LYS A 138 34.78 -22.13 46.94
C LYS A 138 34.20 -22.35 48.34
N GLN A 139 32.89 -22.59 48.47
CA GLN A 139 32.25 -22.92 49.74
C GLN A 139 32.60 -24.36 50.14
N ASN A 140 32.42 -25.32 49.23
CA ASN A 140 32.73 -26.72 49.46
C ASN A 140 34.20 -26.97 49.83
N LYS A 141 35.14 -26.22 49.23
CA LYS A 141 36.56 -26.28 49.61
C LYS A 141 36.86 -25.70 51.00
N ARG A 142 36.08 -24.75 51.49
CA ARG A 142 36.24 -24.18 52.84
C ARG A 142 35.68 -25.10 53.91
N ASP A 143 34.54 -25.76 53.63
CA ASP A 143 33.91 -26.70 54.55
C ASP A 143 34.74 -28.00 54.74
N LEU A 144 35.62 -28.35 53.80
CA LEU A 144 36.56 -29.48 53.90
C LEU A 144 37.86 -29.17 54.67
N LEU A 145 38.12 -27.89 54.98
CA LEU A 145 39.34 -27.43 55.67
C LEU A 145 39.08 -26.92 57.09
N SER A 146 37.82 -26.97 57.56
CA SER A 146 37.39 -26.71 58.94
C SER A 146 37.04 -27.99 59.66
#